data_AF-A0A9Q0Q0K3-F1
#
_entry.id   AF-A0A9Q0Q0K3-F1
#
_cell.length_a   1.000
_cell.length_b   1.000
_cell.length_c   1.000
_cell.angle_alpha   90.00
_cell.angle_beta   90.00
_cell.angle_gamma   90.00
#
_symmetry.space_group_name_H-M   'P 1'
#
loop_
_entity.id
_entity.type
_entity.pdbx_description
1 polymer ?
#
loop_
_entity_poly.entity_id
_entity_poly.type
_entity_poly.pdbx_seq_one_letter_code
_entity_poly.pdbx_strand_id
1 'polypeptide(L)'
;MIKAGDAQSRDTLERVLECLEKEKCETFQDCITWARLRFEDYFADRVKQLIFTFPEEASTSTGAPFWSAPKRFPHPLQFSTADPRHLHFVMAASILRAETFGISVPEWAKHPKTLAESVEKVTVLEFQPREDVKIETDEKAITLSTASVDDAVVINELIRETRAVQGIRLHWDDDTNYHMDLIAGLANMRARNYSIPEVDKLKAKFITGRIIPDMSWTVWDRWILKDNPTLRELLRWLKNKGLDAYSISHGSCLLYNSMFPRHKDRMDRKMVDLVREVAKAELPPYRHHFDVVAACEDDEGNDVDIPPVSIYFS
;
A
#
# COMPACT_ATOMS: atom_id res chain seq x y z
N MET A 1 -7.07 -20.80 20.50
CA MET A 1 -7.95 -20.44 19.36
C MET A 1 -7.26 -19.31 18.62
N ILE A 2 -6.62 -19.61 17.48
CA ILE A 2 -5.81 -18.67 16.70
C ILE A 2 -6.76 -17.85 15.81
N LYS A 3 -6.57 -16.52 15.73
CA LYS A 3 -7.46 -15.61 14.98
C LYS A 3 -7.00 -15.50 13.51
N ALA A 4 -7.94 -15.26 12.61
CA ALA A 4 -7.74 -15.12 11.17
C ALA A 4 -6.64 -14.12 10.72
N GLY A 5 -6.23 -13.18 11.59
CA GLY A 5 -5.17 -12.22 11.29
C GLY A 5 -3.77 -12.83 11.13
N ASP A 6 -3.49 -13.94 11.80
CA ASP A 6 -2.16 -14.58 11.74
C ASP A 6 -1.95 -15.33 10.43
N ALA A 7 -3.00 -15.98 9.91
CA ALA A 7 -2.97 -16.67 8.61
C ALA A 7 -2.88 -15.70 7.43
N GLN A 8 -3.57 -14.56 7.50
CA GLN A 8 -3.44 -13.50 6.48
C GLN A 8 -2.03 -12.89 6.48
N SER A 9 -1.42 -12.73 7.65
CA SER A 9 -0.05 -12.25 7.80
C SER A 9 0.97 -13.25 7.23
N ARG A 10 0.76 -14.55 7.46
CA ARG A 10 1.58 -15.63 6.85
C ARG A 10 1.51 -15.62 5.33
N ASP A 11 0.32 -15.65 4.74
CA ASP A 11 0.15 -15.64 3.28
C ASP A 11 0.80 -14.40 2.64
N THR A 12 0.69 -13.26 3.33
CA THR A 12 1.37 -12.02 2.91
C THR A 12 2.90 -12.18 2.95
N LEU A 13 3.46 -12.75 4.02
CA LEU A 13 4.90 -12.94 4.17
C LEU A 13 5.48 -13.97 3.20
N GLU A 14 4.78 -15.08 2.97
CA GLU A 14 5.17 -16.11 1.99
C GLU A 14 5.19 -15.52 0.57
N ARG A 15 4.16 -14.75 0.20
CA ARG A 15 4.14 -14.04 -1.08
C ARG A 15 5.26 -13.01 -1.21
N VAL A 16 5.55 -12.28 -0.13
CA VAL A 16 6.66 -11.32 -0.10
C VAL A 16 7.99 -12.04 -0.33
N LEU A 17 8.25 -13.14 0.38
CA LEU A 17 9.48 -13.92 0.23
C LEU A 17 9.60 -14.58 -1.14
N GLU A 18 8.53 -15.19 -1.63
CA GLU A 18 8.51 -15.75 -2.98
C GLU A 18 8.80 -14.67 -4.04
N CYS A 19 8.26 -13.46 -3.89
CA CYS A 19 8.58 -12.33 -4.76
C CYS A 19 10.03 -11.84 -4.59
N LEU A 20 10.59 -11.88 -3.38
CA LEU A 20 11.96 -11.46 -3.11
C LEU A 20 12.99 -12.47 -3.61
N GLU A 21 12.67 -13.77 -3.59
CA GLU A 21 13.52 -14.85 -4.08
C GLU A 21 13.46 -15.00 -5.60
N LYS A 22 12.25 -15.04 -6.18
CA LYS A 22 12.08 -15.24 -7.64
C LYS A 22 12.53 -14.04 -8.46
N GLU A 23 12.49 -12.85 -7.87
CA GLU A 23 12.80 -11.59 -8.55
C GLU A 23 13.95 -10.85 -7.86
N LYS A 24 14.88 -11.61 -7.27
CA LYS A 24 16.09 -11.06 -6.66
C LYS A 24 16.92 -10.31 -7.71
N CYS A 25 17.40 -9.13 -7.35
CA CYS A 25 18.36 -8.38 -8.16
C CYS A 25 19.75 -8.50 -7.54
N GLU A 26 20.79 -8.64 -8.37
CA GLU A 26 22.19 -8.63 -7.92
C GLU A 26 22.97 -7.46 -8.52
N THR A 27 22.54 -6.97 -9.68
CA THR A 27 23.09 -5.81 -10.37
C THR A 27 22.02 -4.76 -10.63
N PHE A 28 22.45 -3.52 -10.88
CA PHE A 28 21.51 -2.46 -11.29
C PHE A 28 20.82 -2.77 -12.63
N GLN A 29 21.47 -3.52 -13.52
CA GLN A 29 20.84 -3.97 -14.76
C GLN A 29 19.69 -4.96 -14.51
N ASP A 30 19.77 -5.77 -13.46
CA ASP A 30 18.65 -6.63 -13.04
C ASP A 30 17.48 -5.78 -12.54
N CYS A 31 17.76 -4.69 -11.81
CA CYS A 31 16.73 -3.74 -11.38
C CYS A 31 16.04 -3.04 -12.57
N ILE A 32 16.80 -2.66 -13.60
CA ILE A 32 16.25 -2.12 -14.86
C ILE A 32 15.37 -3.16 -15.56
N THR A 33 15.87 -4.39 -15.68
CA THR A 33 15.14 -5.52 -16.29
C THR A 33 13.83 -5.77 -15.55
N TRP A 34 13.88 -5.84 -14.22
CA TRP A 34 12.71 -5.98 -13.36
C TRP A 34 11.70 -4.86 -13.60
N ALA A 35 12.14 -3.59 -13.59
CA ALA A 35 11.27 -2.44 -13.80
C ALA A 35 10.61 -2.45 -15.19
N ARG A 36 11.37 -2.80 -16.24
CA ARG A 36 10.84 -2.90 -17.61
C ARG A 36 9.82 -4.03 -17.76
N LEU A 37 10.06 -5.17 -17.12
CA LEU A 37 9.12 -6.30 -17.11
C LEU A 37 7.86 -5.99 -16.27
N ARG A 38 7.99 -5.24 -15.17
CA ARG A 38 6.85 -4.73 -14.40
C ARG A 38 5.98 -3.77 -15.21
N PHE A 39 6.59 -2.91 -16.01
CA PHE A 39 5.83 -2.07 -16.95
C PHE A 39 4.99 -2.94 -17.90
N GLU A 40 5.62 -3.95 -18.53
CA GLU A 40 4.93 -4.83 -19.46
C GLU A 40 3.77 -5.59 -18.77
N ASP A 41 4.03 -6.22 -17.62
CA ASP A 41 3.00 -6.96 -16.87
C ASP A 41 1.81 -6.05 -16.53
N TYR A 42 2.06 -4.89 -15.91
CA TYR A 42 0.98 -4.08 -15.33
C TYR A 42 0.17 -3.29 -16.36
N PHE A 43 0.85 -2.75 -17.36
CA PHE A 43 0.24 -1.77 -18.28
C PHE A 43 0.00 -2.33 -19.68
N ALA A 44 0.60 -3.46 -20.04
CA ALA A 44 0.38 -4.13 -21.31
C ALA A 44 -0.33 -5.47 -21.09
N ASP A 45 0.31 -6.46 -20.46
CA ASP A 45 -0.12 -7.86 -20.47
C ASP A 45 -1.40 -8.10 -19.67
N ARG A 46 -1.50 -7.56 -18.45
CA ARG A 46 -2.75 -7.64 -17.68
C ARG A 46 -3.91 -6.94 -18.39
N VAL A 47 -3.62 -5.91 -19.18
CA VAL A 47 -4.63 -5.20 -19.96
C VAL A 47 -5.03 -6.01 -21.18
N LYS A 48 -4.07 -6.61 -21.90
CA LYS A 48 -4.33 -7.57 -22.98
C LYS A 48 -5.16 -8.75 -22.49
N GLN A 49 -4.84 -9.30 -21.31
CA GLN A 49 -5.61 -10.37 -20.67
C GLN A 49 -7.05 -9.93 -20.35
N LEU A 50 -7.22 -8.72 -19.80
CA LEU A 50 -8.54 -8.18 -19.47
C LEU A 50 -9.41 -8.01 -20.72
N ILE A 51 -8.83 -7.51 -21.81
CA ILE A 51 -9.53 -7.33 -23.11
C ILE A 51 -9.82 -8.69 -23.76
N PHE A 52 -8.93 -9.67 -23.59
CA PHE A 52 -9.18 -11.03 -24.06
C PHE A 52 -10.39 -11.65 -23.33
N THR A 53 -10.47 -11.48 -22.00
CA THR A 53 -11.60 -11.98 -21.19
C THR A 53 -12.89 -11.20 -21.45
N PHE A 54 -12.81 -9.87 -21.61
CA PHE A 54 -13.95 -9.01 -21.90
C PHE A 54 -13.65 -8.11 -23.12
N PRO A 55 -13.92 -8.62 -24.34
CA PRO A 55 -13.76 -7.84 -25.57
C PRO A 55 -14.56 -6.53 -25.53
N GLU A 56 -14.19 -5.56 -26.38
CA GLU A 56 -14.85 -4.25 -26.43
C GLU A 56 -16.37 -4.37 -26.65
N GLU A 57 -16.77 -5.33 -27.49
CA GLU A 57 -18.18 -5.61 -27.81
C GLU A 57 -18.87 -6.56 -26.82
N ALA A 58 -18.22 -6.87 -25.70
CA ALA A 58 -18.83 -7.71 -24.67
C ALA A 58 -20.12 -7.07 -24.15
N SER A 59 -21.16 -7.90 -24.03
CA SER A 59 -22.46 -7.49 -23.50
C SER A 59 -22.76 -8.25 -22.21
N THR A 60 -23.49 -7.59 -21.31
CA THR A 60 -24.01 -8.18 -20.08
C THR A 60 -25.17 -9.14 -20.39
N SER A 61 -25.57 -9.96 -19.40
CA SER A 61 -26.74 -10.85 -19.53
C SER A 61 -28.04 -10.12 -19.83
N THR A 62 -28.11 -8.82 -19.55
CA THR A 62 -29.25 -7.94 -19.86
C THR A 62 -29.15 -7.29 -21.24
N GLY A 63 -28.12 -7.61 -22.04
CA GLY A 63 -27.91 -7.07 -23.39
C GLY A 63 -27.30 -5.66 -23.45
N ALA A 64 -26.96 -5.06 -22.31
CA ALA A 64 -26.27 -3.76 -22.26
C ALA A 64 -24.75 -3.93 -22.47
N PRO A 65 -24.05 -2.98 -23.09
CA PRO A 65 -22.59 -3.03 -23.24
C PRO A 65 -21.89 -3.17 -21.88
N PHE A 66 -20.98 -4.15 -21.77
CA PHE A 66 -20.20 -4.38 -20.57
C PHE A 66 -19.33 -3.16 -20.24
N TRP A 67 -18.74 -2.54 -21.26
CA TRP A 67 -17.94 -1.32 -21.18
C TRP A 67 -18.81 -0.07 -21.32
N SER A 68 -19.67 0.14 -20.34
CA SER A 68 -20.45 1.37 -20.19
C SER A 68 -20.22 1.96 -18.81
N ALA A 69 -20.45 3.28 -18.65
CA ALA A 69 -20.21 3.98 -17.39
C ALA A 69 -20.84 3.21 -16.22
N PRO A 70 -20.08 2.93 -15.14
CA PRO A 70 -18.78 3.52 -14.76
C PRO A 70 -17.53 2.86 -15.38
N LYS A 71 -17.66 1.76 -16.14
CA LYS A 71 -16.55 0.98 -16.70
C LYS A 71 -16.05 1.60 -18.00
N ARG A 72 -14.73 1.83 -18.09
CA ARG A 72 -14.06 2.32 -19.30
C ARG A 72 -13.27 1.20 -19.95
N PHE A 73 -13.34 1.11 -21.28
CA PHE A 73 -12.52 0.16 -22.01
C PHE A 73 -11.03 0.54 -21.91
N PRO A 74 -10.15 -0.40 -21.51
CA PRO A 74 -8.72 -0.12 -21.38
C PRO A 74 -7.96 -0.36 -22.70
N HIS A 75 -6.80 0.27 -22.82
CA HIS A 75 -5.88 0.15 -23.96
C HIS A 75 -4.51 -0.26 -23.45
N PRO A 76 -3.93 -1.39 -23.90
CA PRO A 76 -2.58 -1.79 -23.50
C PRO A 76 -1.56 -0.73 -23.89
N LEU A 77 -0.65 -0.38 -22.99
CA LEU A 77 0.44 0.54 -23.34
C LEU A 77 1.53 -0.19 -24.11
N GLN A 78 2.11 0.49 -25.10
CA GLN A 78 3.35 0.09 -25.73
C GLN A 78 4.50 0.89 -25.11
N PHE A 79 5.45 0.19 -24.49
CA PHE A 79 6.63 0.85 -23.93
C PHE A 79 7.45 1.53 -25.04
N SER A 80 8.01 2.70 -24.74
CA SER A 80 8.87 3.45 -25.65
C SER A 80 9.88 4.27 -24.85
N THR A 81 11.16 4.15 -25.18
CA THR A 81 12.23 4.97 -24.59
C THR A 81 12.17 6.43 -25.03
N ALA A 82 11.47 6.72 -26.14
CA ALA A 82 11.21 8.07 -26.60
C ALA A 82 10.15 8.80 -25.75
N ASP A 83 9.32 8.05 -25.00
CA ASP A 83 8.36 8.64 -24.06
C ASP A 83 9.04 8.90 -22.71
N PRO A 84 9.19 10.18 -22.29
CA PRO A 84 9.85 10.51 -21.04
C PRO A 84 9.15 9.93 -19.81
N ARG A 85 7.82 9.74 -19.85
CA ARG A 85 7.06 9.19 -18.72
C ARG A 85 7.30 7.70 -18.54
N HIS A 86 7.39 6.96 -19.64
CA HIS A 86 7.73 5.53 -19.61
C HIS A 86 9.14 5.33 -19.05
N LEU A 87 10.09 6.14 -19.52
CA LEU A 87 11.47 6.07 -19.07
C LEU A 87 11.62 6.48 -17.60
N HIS A 88 10.91 7.53 -17.17
CA HIS A 88 10.92 7.98 -15.77
C HIS A 88 10.34 6.94 -14.81
N PHE A 89 9.29 6.22 -15.22
CA PHE A 89 8.76 5.08 -14.46
C PHE A 89 9.84 4.02 -14.25
N VAL A 90 10.54 3.61 -15.32
CA VAL A 90 11.59 2.59 -15.23
C VAL A 90 12.76 3.08 -14.38
N MET A 91 13.12 4.36 -14.47
CA MET A 91 14.14 4.99 -13.62
C MET A 91 13.78 4.89 -12.14
N ALA A 92 12.63 5.42 -11.74
CA ALA A 92 12.21 5.44 -10.34
C ALA A 92 12.04 4.01 -9.78
N ALA A 93 11.44 3.11 -10.57
CA ALA A 93 11.25 1.71 -10.19
C ALA A 93 12.59 0.98 -9.99
N SER A 94 13.56 1.17 -10.89
CA SER A 94 14.87 0.50 -10.80
C SER A 94 15.72 1.04 -9.65
N ILE A 95 15.69 2.36 -9.39
CA ILE A 95 16.39 2.98 -8.26
C ILE A 95 15.85 2.46 -6.93
N LEU A 96 14.53 2.50 -6.73
CA LEU A 96 13.91 1.97 -5.51
C LEU A 96 14.14 0.46 -5.36
N ARG A 97 14.08 -0.30 -6.46
CA ARG A 97 14.43 -1.73 -6.41
C ARG A 97 15.87 -1.94 -5.96
N ALA A 98 16.82 -1.15 -6.45
CA ALA A 98 18.22 -1.22 -6.06
C ALA A 98 18.41 -0.94 -4.56
N GLU A 99 17.73 0.08 -4.03
CA GLU A 99 17.73 0.39 -2.59
C GLU A 99 17.20 -0.77 -1.74
N THR A 100 16.16 -1.47 -2.20
CA THR A 100 15.57 -2.63 -1.48
C THR A 100 16.61 -3.74 -1.26
N PHE A 101 17.51 -3.94 -2.24
CA PHE A 101 18.54 -4.98 -2.23
C PHE A 101 19.94 -4.46 -1.85
N GLY A 102 20.07 -3.18 -1.46
CA GLY A 102 21.36 -2.57 -1.13
C GLY A 102 22.33 -2.47 -2.33
N ILE A 103 21.81 -2.42 -3.55
CA ILE A 103 22.59 -2.31 -4.79
C ILE A 103 22.93 -0.83 -5.01
N SER A 104 24.20 -0.55 -5.31
CA SER A 104 24.65 0.81 -5.63
C SER A 104 24.06 1.29 -6.95
N VAL A 105 23.43 2.46 -6.94
CA VAL A 105 22.88 3.11 -8.14
C VAL A 105 24.00 3.86 -8.87
N PRO A 106 24.33 3.51 -10.12
CA PRO A 106 25.33 4.24 -10.89
C PRO A 106 24.84 5.64 -11.28
N GLU A 107 25.73 6.64 -11.29
CA GLU A 107 25.35 8.02 -11.65
C GLU A 107 24.75 8.14 -13.05
N TRP A 108 25.21 7.31 -14.01
CA TRP A 108 24.64 7.29 -15.36
C TRP A 108 23.16 6.87 -15.39
N ALA A 109 22.66 6.16 -14.37
CA ALA A 109 21.28 5.69 -14.32
C ALA A 109 20.27 6.83 -14.18
N LYS A 110 20.71 7.97 -13.64
CA LYS A 110 19.90 9.19 -13.49
C LYS A 110 19.81 9.99 -14.80
N HIS A 111 20.62 9.65 -15.81
CA HIS A 111 20.62 10.32 -17.10
C HIS A 111 19.71 9.59 -18.10
N PRO A 112 18.67 10.24 -18.66
CA PRO A 112 17.70 9.58 -19.53
C PRO A 112 18.30 8.84 -20.72
N LYS A 113 19.30 9.42 -21.39
CA LYS A 113 19.90 8.81 -22.59
C LYS A 113 20.57 7.46 -22.31
N THR A 114 21.45 7.42 -21.31
CA THR A 114 22.18 6.21 -20.91
C THR A 114 21.26 5.16 -20.28
N LEU A 115 20.21 5.61 -19.58
CA LEU A 115 19.17 4.71 -19.09
C LEU A 115 18.41 4.07 -20.26
N ALA A 116 17.98 4.85 -21.25
CA ALA A 116 17.27 4.35 -22.43
C ALA A 116 18.06 3.26 -23.16
N GLU A 117 19.36 3.49 -23.41
CA GLU A 117 20.26 2.50 -24.00
C GLU A 117 20.34 1.19 -23.20
N SER A 118 20.23 1.28 -21.87
CA SER A 118 20.28 0.11 -20.98
C SER A 118 18.93 -0.63 -20.92
N VAL A 119 17.82 0.11 -21.06
CA VAL A 119 16.46 -0.43 -21.12
C VAL A 119 16.21 -1.14 -22.44
N GLU A 120 16.73 -0.62 -23.55
CA GLU A 120 16.57 -1.24 -24.89
C GLU A 120 17.22 -2.61 -25.02
N LYS A 121 18.19 -2.92 -24.16
CA LYS A 121 18.83 -4.26 -24.08
C LYS A 121 17.94 -5.30 -23.40
N VAL A 122 16.88 -4.88 -22.71
CA VAL A 122 15.98 -5.78 -21.99
C VAL A 122 15.10 -6.51 -22.99
N THR A 123 15.21 -7.85 -23.02
CA THR A 123 14.31 -8.69 -23.80
C THR A 123 12.98 -8.84 -23.07
N VAL A 124 11.89 -8.55 -23.77
CA VAL A 124 10.53 -8.68 -23.25
C VAL A 124 9.82 -9.77 -24.06
N LEU A 125 9.29 -10.77 -23.36
CA LEU A 125 8.56 -11.86 -24.00
C LEU A 125 7.20 -11.35 -24.49
N GLU A 126 6.76 -11.87 -25.63
CA GLU A 126 5.41 -11.58 -26.12
C GLU A 126 4.35 -12.22 -25.22
N PHE A 127 3.26 -11.48 -25.01
CA PHE A 127 2.13 -11.93 -24.21
C PHE A 127 1.37 -13.05 -24.91
N GLN A 128 1.01 -14.07 -24.12
CA GLN A 128 0.07 -15.11 -24.54
C GLN A 128 -1.15 -15.13 -23.61
N PRO A 129 -2.37 -14.95 -24.15
CA PRO A 129 -3.59 -14.96 -23.33
C PRO A 129 -3.83 -16.32 -22.71
N ARG A 130 -4.36 -16.31 -21.49
CA ARG A 130 -4.79 -17.50 -20.75
C ARG A 130 -6.32 -17.58 -20.76
N GLU A 131 -6.87 -18.76 -21.05
CA GLU A 131 -8.32 -18.97 -21.15
C GLU A 131 -9.01 -19.20 -19.79
N ASP A 132 -8.26 -19.63 -18.77
CA ASP A 132 -8.77 -20.07 -17.46
C ASP A 132 -8.75 -18.97 -16.38
N VAL A 133 -8.45 -17.72 -16.75
CA VAL A 133 -8.34 -16.60 -15.81
C VAL A 133 -9.72 -16.12 -15.37
N LYS A 134 -10.05 -16.32 -14.09
CA LYS A 134 -11.24 -15.75 -13.45
C LYS A 134 -10.96 -14.31 -13.04
N ILE A 135 -11.62 -13.37 -13.70
CA ILE A 135 -11.65 -11.95 -13.30
C ILE A 135 -12.97 -11.71 -12.58
N GLU A 136 -12.88 -11.41 -11.29
CA GLU A 136 -14.05 -11.10 -10.47
C GLU A 136 -14.62 -9.73 -10.86
N THR A 137 -15.93 -9.68 -11.04
CA THR A 137 -16.64 -8.46 -11.46
C THR A 137 -17.66 -7.98 -10.41
N ASP A 138 -17.87 -8.76 -9.36
CA ASP A 138 -18.70 -8.40 -8.21
C ASP A 138 -17.85 -7.74 -7.10
N GLU A 139 -18.21 -6.50 -6.75
CA GLU A 139 -17.59 -5.75 -5.66
C GLU A 139 -17.81 -6.40 -4.27
N LYS A 140 -18.75 -7.35 -4.14
CA LYS A 140 -19.08 -8.03 -2.88
C LYS A 140 -18.40 -9.39 -2.70
N ALA A 141 -17.61 -9.85 -3.66
CA ALA A 141 -16.94 -11.13 -3.56
C ALA A 141 -15.86 -11.11 -2.46
N ILE A 142 -16.04 -11.92 -1.41
CA ILE A 142 -15.08 -12.05 -0.30
C ILE A 142 -14.27 -13.33 -0.51
N THR A 143 -12.95 -13.19 -0.70
CA THR A 143 -12.03 -14.33 -0.70
C THR A 143 -11.61 -14.61 0.74
N LEU A 144 -12.17 -15.64 1.38
CA LEU A 144 -11.78 -16.09 2.72
C LEU A 144 -10.71 -17.18 2.59
N SER A 145 -9.48 -16.91 3.07
CA SER A 145 -8.46 -17.94 3.27
C SER A 145 -8.63 -18.61 4.65
N THR A 146 -8.55 -19.94 4.68
CA THR A 146 -8.64 -20.77 5.90
C THR A 146 -7.26 -20.96 6.54
N ALA A 147 -7.15 -20.68 7.84
CA ALA A 147 -5.93 -20.78 8.65
C ALA A 147 -5.56 -22.23 9.06
N SER A 148 -4.27 -22.54 9.18
CA SER A 148 -3.74 -23.82 9.70
C SER A 148 -2.85 -23.61 10.95
N VAL A 149 -2.52 -24.69 11.67
CA VAL A 149 -1.94 -24.65 13.04
C VAL A 149 -0.42 -24.42 13.06
N ASP A 150 0.26 -24.48 11.90
CA ASP A 150 1.73 -24.43 11.80
C ASP A 150 2.30 -23.02 11.54
N ASP A 151 1.45 -21.99 11.56
CA ASP A 151 1.75 -20.67 11.02
C ASP A 151 2.74 -19.85 11.88
N ALA A 152 2.76 -20.01 13.21
CA ALA A 152 3.57 -19.15 14.09
C ALA A 152 5.09 -19.41 14.04
N VAL A 153 5.48 -20.67 13.82
CA VAL A 153 6.90 -21.05 13.64
C VAL A 153 7.39 -20.61 12.27
N VAL A 154 6.57 -20.86 11.24
CA VAL A 154 6.81 -20.41 9.87
C VAL A 154 6.92 -18.89 9.80
N ILE A 155 5.99 -18.14 10.41
CA ILE A 155 6.05 -16.66 10.46
C ILE A 155 7.38 -16.18 11.06
N ASN A 156 7.88 -16.79 12.14
CA ASN A 156 9.17 -16.38 12.73
C ASN A 156 10.37 -16.69 11.84
N GLU A 157 10.33 -17.80 11.09
CA GLU A 157 11.37 -18.14 10.11
C GLU A 157 11.34 -17.20 8.89
N LEU A 158 10.15 -16.92 8.36
CA LEU A 158 9.91 -15.94 7.30
C LEU A 158 10.33 -14.51 7.73
N ILE A 159 10.09 -14.13 9.00
CA ILE A 159 10.57 -12.86 9.56
C ILE A 159 12.11 -12.80 9.59
N ARG A 160 12.78 -13.94 9.88
CA ARG A 160 14.24 -13.99 9.90
C ARG A 160 14.83 -13.81 8.50
N GLU A 161 14.22 -14.38 7.48
CA GLU A 161 14.66 -14.25 6.09
C GLU A 161 14.35 -12.86 5.50
N THR A 162 13.18 -12.30 5.80
CA THR A 162 12.82 -10.92 5.38
C THR A 162 13.70 -9.84 6.03
N ARG A 163 14.30 -10.09 7.20
CA ARG A 163 15.28 -9.16 7.82
C ARG A 163 16.53 -8.93 6.98
N ALA A 164 16.85 -9.81 6.02
CA ALA A 164 17.95 -9.61 5.09
C ALA A 164 17.65 -8.54 4.03
N VAL A 165 16.38 -8.15 3.88
CA VAL A 165 15.93 -7.11 2.96
C VAL A 165 15.70 -5.83 3.74
N GLN A 166 16.33 -4.73 3.31
CA GLN A 166 16.04 -3.42 3.86
C GLN A 166 14.66 -3.00 3.37
N GLY A 167 13.66 -3.07 4.24
CA GLY A 167 12.34 -2.53 3.96
C GLY A 167 12.45 -1.03 3.66
N ILE A 168 12.03 -0.62 2.47
CA ILE A 168 12.01 0.79 2.12
C ILE A 168 10.89 1.46 2.91
N ARG A 169 11.23 2.49 3.68
CA ARG A 169 10.24 3.33 4.34
C ARG A 169 9.77 4.40 3.35
N LEU A 170 8.47 4.46 3.08
CA LEU A 170 7.89 5.49 2.22
C LEU A 170 8.02 6.86 2.89
N HIS A 171 8.71 7.81 2.24
CA HIS A 171 8.84 9.19 2.66
C HIS A 171 8.23 10.09 1.57
N TRP A 172 7.12 10.75 1.89
CA TRP A 172 6.30 11.48 0.92
C TRP A 172 6.73 12.94 0.74
N ASP A 173 7.41 13.50 1.73
CA ASP A 173 7.89 14.87 1.79
C ASP A 173 9.23 15.07 1.06
N ASP A 174 10.06 14.03 1.00
CA ASP A 174 11.33 14.01 0.28
C ASP A 174 11.14 13.75 -1.22
N ASP A 175 11.27 14.79 -2.03
CA ASP A 175 11.13 14.69 -3.49
C ASP A 175 12.35 14.10 -4.20
N THR A 176 13.44 13.78 -3.47
CA THR A 176 14.72 13.28 -4.01
C THR A 176 14.86 11.76 -3.96
N ASN A 177 13.97 11.07 -3.24
CA ASN A 177 14.03 9.64 -2.99
C ASN A 177 13.27 8.78 -4.03
N TYR A 178 12.72 9.39 -5.09
CA TYR A 178 11.99 8.71 -6.17
C TYR A 178 10.69 7.98 -5.78
N HIS A 179 10.25 8.03 -4.52
CA HIS A 179 9.00 7.40 -4.08
C HIS A 179 7.78 7.99 -4.79
N MET A 180 7.67 9.33 -4.73
CA MET A 180 6.59 10.04 -5.41
C MET A 180 6.66 9.91 -6.93
N ASP A 181 7.87 9.78 -7.48
CA ASP A 181 8.08 9.57 -8.91
C ASP A 181 7.55 8.20 -9.36
N LEU A 182 7.81 7.14 -8.60
CA LEU A 182 7.27 5.82 -8.89
C LEU A 182 5.75 5.80 -8.75
N ILE A 183 5.21 6.41 -7.70
CA ILE A 183 3.76 6.41 -7.43
C ILE A 183 3.00 7.21 -8.50
N ALA A 184 3.49 8.40 -8.86
CA ALA A 184 2.94 9.17 -9.95
C ALA A 184 3.07 8.41 -11.28
N GLY A 185 4.21 7.74 -11.52
CA GLY A 185 4.42 6.87 -12.67
C GLY A 185 3.38 5.74 -12.75
N LEU A 186 3.21 4.97 -11.68
CA LEU A 186 2.23 3.89 -11.57
C LEU A 186 0.81 4.39 -11.86
N ALA A 187 0.40 5.47 -11.21
CA ALA A 187 -0.94 6.05 -11.36
C ALA A 187 -1.17 6.58 -12.78
N ASN A 188 -0.21 7.33 -13.34
CA ASN A 188 -0.34 7.92 -14.68
C ASN A 188 -0.32 6.86 -15.78
N MET A 189 0.50 5.81 -15.68
CA MET A 189 0.48 4.72 -16.66
C MET A 189 -0.86 3.98 -16.62
N ARG A 190 -1.41 3.76 -15.42
CA ARG A 190 -2.75 3.20 -15.29
C ARG A 190 -3.83 4.14 -15.83
N ALA A 191 -3.71 5.45 -15.60
CA ALA A 191 -4.62 6.45 -16.14
C ALA A 191 -4.63 6.41 -17.67
N ARG A 192 -3.45 6.33 -18.31
CA ARG A 192 -3.32 6.16 -19.76
C ARG A 192 -4.04 4.91 -20.29
N ASN A 193 -3.98 3.78 -19.58
CA ASN A 193 -4.72 2.59 -19.99
C ASN A 193 -6.22 2.89 -20.17
N TYR A 194 -6.81 3.70 -19.31
CA TYR A 194 -8.26 3.99 -19.33
C TYR A 194 -8.61 5.33 -19.96
N SER A 195 -7.69 5.95 -20.69
CA SER A 195 -7.85 7.29 -21.28
C SER A 195 -8.29 8.33 -20.23
N ILE A 196 -7.74 8.22 -19.02
CA ILE A 196 -7.92 9.17 -17.93
C ILE A 196 -6.77 10.20 -18.01
N PRO A 197 -7.05 11.50 -17.84
CA PRO A 197 -6.00 12.52 -17.84
C PRO A 197 -4.94 12.27 -16.77
N GLU A 198 -3.67 12.40 -17.17
CA GLU A 198 -2.54 12.33 -16.23
C GLU A 198 -2.58 13.48 -15.23
N VAL A 199 -1.98 13.24 -14.06
CA VAL A 199 -1.73 14.26 -13.05
C VAL A 199 -0.23 14.50 -12.89
N ASP A 200 0.17 15.72 -12.58
CA ASP A 200 1.56 16.00 -12.24
C ASP A 200 1.93 15.44 -10.86
N LYS A 201 3.24 15.46 -10.53
CA LYS A 201 3.78 14.94 -9.27
C LYS A 201 3.17 15.64 -8.06
N LEU A 202 2.89 16.95 -8.13
CA LEU A 202 2.31 17.71 -7.03
C LEU A 202 0.88 17.27 -6.76
N LYS A 203 0.04 17.20 -7.80
CA LYS A 203 -1.33 16.72 -7.69
C LYS A 203 -1.39 15.25 -7.26
N ALA A 204 -0.49 14.41 -7.75
CA ALA A 204 -0.34 13.04 -7.27
C ALA A 204 0.01 13.01 -5.78
N LYS A 205 0.95 13.84 -5.31
CA LYS A 205 1.35 13.99 -3.90
C LYS A 205 0.19 14.39 -3.01
N PHE A 206 -0.64 15.35 -3.44
CA PHE A 206 -1.85 15.74 -2.71
C PHE A 206 -2.87 14.60 -2.59
N ILE A 207 -3.18 13.94 -3.71
CA ILE A 207 -4.18 12.85 -3.73
C ILE A 207 -3.70 11.65 -2.92
N THR A 208 -2.46 11.21 -3.14
CA THR A 208 -1.92 10.02 -2.50
C THR A 208 -1.61 10.27 -1.04
N GLY A 209 -0.98 11.39 -0.70
CA GLY A 209 -0.67 11.76 0.68
C GLY A 209 -1.89 12.12 1.52
N ARG A 210 -3.08 12.33 0.93
CA ARG A 210 -4.21 13.01 1.57
C ARG A 210 -3.73 14.21 2.40
N ILE A 211 -2.89 15.04 1.78
CA ILE A 211 -2.29 16.19 2.45
C ILE A 211 -3.43 17.17 2.71
N ILE A 212 -3.83 17.29 3.97
CA ILE A 212 -4.85 18.25 4.39
C ILE A 212 -4.17 19.62 4.40
N PRO A 213 -4.67 20.61 3.63
CA PRO A 213 -4.13 21.97 3.65
C PRO A 213 -4.04 22.49 5.08
N ASP A 214 -2.96 23.21 5.41
CA ASP A 214 -2.67 23.77 6.74
C ASP A 214 -2.33 22.76 7.86
N MET A 215 -2.22 21.45 7.55
CA MET A 215 -1.73 20.44 8.49
C MET A 215 -0.27 20.06 8.22
N SER A 216 0.46 19.75 9.30
CA SER A 216 1.88 19.35 9.26
C SER A 216 2.11 17.84 9.10
N TRP A 217 1.05 17.08 8.82
CA TRP A 217 1.06 15.61 8.82
C TRP A 217 0.11 15.03 7.76
N THR A 218 0.29 13.76 7.42
CA THR A 218 -0.49 12.98 6.44
C THR A 218 -1.04 11.69 7.05
N VAL A 219 -2.11 11.13 6.48
CA VAL A 219 -2.72 9.87 6.98
C VAL A 219 -1.77 8.66 7.00
N TRP A 220 -0.64 8.75 6.29
CA TRP A 220 0.39 7.70 6.23
C TRP A 220 1.44 7.83 7.32
N ASP A 221 1.47 8.96 8.03
CA ASP A 221 2.34 9.11 9.18
C ASP A 221 2.00 8.08 10.25
N ARG A 222 2.91 7.93 11.21
CA ARG A 222 2.66 7.10 12.38
C ARG A 222 3.00 7.91 13.60
N TRP A 223 1.97 8.27 14.35
CA TRP A 223 2.15 8.96 15.60
C TRP A 223 2.53 7.99 16.68
N ILE A 224 3.54 8.34 17.47
CA ILE A 224 4.06 7.48 18.53
C ILE A 224 3.76 8.14 19.87
N LEU A 225 2.98 7.44 20.70
CA LEU A 225 2.76 7.78 22.10
C LEU A 225 3.49 6.78 22.99
N LYS A 226 4.26 7.28 23.95
CA LYS A 226 5.02 6.46 24.91
C LYS A 226 4.34 6.48 26.29
N ASP A 227 4.91 5.70 27.21
CA ASP A 227 4.58 5.72 28.64
C ASP A 227 3.17 5.24 29.01
N ASN A 228 2.58 4.36 28.19
CA ASN A 228 1.27 3.74 28.42
C ASN A 228 0.21 4.77 28.87
N PRO A 229 -0.27 5.64 27.98
CA PRO A 229 -1.29 6.63 28.32
C PRO A 229 -2.60 5.96 28.74
N THR A 230 -3.40 6.68 29.53
CA THR A 230 -4.82 6.41 29.71
C THR A 230 -5.61 6.86 28.48
N LEU A 231 -6.84 6.36 28.34
CA LEU A 231 -7.76 6.82 27.28
C LEU A 231 -7.97 8.34 27.35
N ARG A 232 -8.10 8.90 28.56
CA ARG A 232 -8.23 10.35 28.77
C ARG A 232 -7.00 11.11 28.30
N GLU A 233 -5.80 10.59 28.57
CA GLU A 233 -4.54 11.23 28.14
C GLU A 233 -4.39 11.19 26.62
N LEU A 234 -4.78 10.08 25.97
CA LEU A 234 -4.80 9.99 24.50
C LEU A 234 -5.79 11.01 23.88
N LEU A 235 -7.01 11.09 24.41
CA LEU A 235 -8.01 12.06 23.94
C LEU A 235 -7.52 13.51 24.14
N ARG A 236 -6.90 13.81 25.29
CA ARG A 236 -6.32 15.13 25.54
C ARG A 236 -5.15 15.43 24.60
N TRP A 237 -4.33 14.43 24.30
CA TRP A 237 -3.21 14.59 23.38
C TRP A 237 -3.69 14.89 21.95
N LEU A 238 -4.75 14.24 21.48
CA LEU A 238 -5.43 14.57 20.22
C LEU A 238 -6.04 15.97 20.26
N LYS A 239 -6.75 16.31 21.35
CA LYS A 239 -7.36 17.64 21.52
C LYS A 239 -6.34 18.78 21.50
N ASN A 240 -5.15 18.57 22.09
CA ASN A 240 -4.06 19.55 22.04
C ASN A 240 -3.51 19.77 20.62
N LYS A 241 -3.85 18.91 19.66
CA LYS A 241 -3.57 19.07 18.23
C LYS A 241 -4.74 19.66 17.43
N GLY A 242 -5.81 20.11 18.11
CA GLY A 242 -7.04 20.59 17.47
C GLY A 242 -7.91 19.46 16.90
N LEU A 243 -7.79 18.25 17.46
CA LEU A 243 -8.53 17.07 16.99
C LEU A 243 -9.42 16.53 18.11
N ASP A 244 -10.73 16.60 17.92
CA ASP A 244 -11.72 16.05 18.83
C ASP A 244 -12.10 14.63 18.40
N ALA A 245 -11.44 13.65 19.01
CA ALA A 245 -11.67 12.24 18.71
C ALA A 245 -13.01 11.75 19.26
N TYR A 246 -13.90 11.32 18.37
CA TYR A 246 -15.21 10.76 18.73
C TYR A 246 -15.24 9.23 18.69
N SER A 247 -14.24 8.58 18.09
CA SER A 247 -14.14 7.12 17.98
C SER A 247 -12.68 6.66 18.03
N ILE A 248 -12.37 5.62 18.82
CA ILE A 248 -11.04 5.00 18.87
C ILE A 248 -11.19 3.48 18.84
N SER A 249 -10.50 2.82 17.92
CA SER A 249 -10.53 1.38 17.72
C SER A 249 -9.12 0.75 17.72
N HIS A 250 -9.08 -0.53 18.07
CA HIS A 250 -7.92 -1.40 17.88
C HIS A 250 -8.38 -2.62 17.07
N GLY A 251 -7.87 -2.76 15.84
CA GLY A 251 -8.41 -3.70 14.87
C GLY A 251 -9.89 -3.44 14.62
N SER A 252 -10.73 -4.47 14.70
CA SER A 252 -12.18 -4.36 14.57
C SER A 252 -12.91 -3.98 15.87
N CYS A 253 -12.19 -3.81 17.00
CA CYS A 253 -12.80 -3.55 18.29
C CYS A 253 -12.83 -2.05 18.63
N LEU A 254 -14.00 -1.56 19.05
CA LEU A 254 -14.22 -0.19 19.48
C LEU A 254 -13.84 -0.01 20.96
N LEU A 255 -12.71 0.64 21.21
CA LEU A 255 -12.21 0.93 22.57
C LEU A 255 -12.96 2.11 23.19
N TYR A 256 -13.27 3.12 22.39
CA TYR A 256 -13.99 4.32 22.81
C TYR A 256 -14.86 4.84 21.66
N ASN A 257 -16.01 5.40 22.02
CA ASN A 257 -16.83 6.19 21.11
C ASN A 257 -17.75 7.10 21.93
N SER A 258 -17.83 8.38 21.55
CA SER A 258 -18.52 9.45 22.28
C SER A 258 -20.03 9.22 22.42
N MET A 259 -20.63 8.52 21.45
CA MET A 259 -22.06 8.20 21.43
C MET A 259 -22.45 7.10 22.42
N PHE A 260 -21.50 6.34 22.97
CA PHE A 260 -21.77 5.28 23.94
C PHE A 260 -21.43 5.74 25.37
N PRO A 261 -22.41 6.07 26.22
CA PRO A 261 -22.16 6.63 27.55
C PRO A 261 -21.29 5.73 28.43
N ARG A 262 -21.44 4.40 28.30
CA ARG A 262 -20.63 3.40 29.05
C ARG A 262 -19.14 3.46 28.73
N HIS A 263 -18.74 4.05 27.60
CA HIS A 263 -17.33 4.20 27.27
C HIS A 263 -16.66 5.30 28.11
N LYS A 264 -17.43 6.16 28.80
CA LYS A 264 -16.89 7.13 29.76
C LYS A 264 -16.24 6.46 30.97
N ASP A 265 -16.69 5.27 31.36
CA ASP A 265 -16.12 4.50 32.47
C ASP A 265 -14.70 3.97 32.14
N ARG A 266 -14.29 4.04 30.87
CA ARG A 266 -12.97 3.59 30.38
C ARG A 266 -11.91 4.70 30.41
N MET A 267 -12.29 5.94 30.69
CA MET A 267 -11.44 7.13 30.52
C MET A 267 -10.12 7.05 31.30
N ASP A 268 -10.17 6.56 32.54
CA ASP A 268 -9.01 6.51 33.44
C ASP A 268 -8.24 5.18 33.33
N ARG A 269 -8.67 4.28 32.44
CA ARG A 269 -7.99 3.02 32.17
C ARG A 269 -6.83 3.21 31.22
N LYS A 270 -5.75 2.47 31.45
CA LYS A 270 -4.59 2.43 30.56
C LYS A 270 -4.97 1.80 29.23
N MET A 271 -4.42 2.33 28.13
CA MET A 271 -4.76 1.87 26.79
C MET A 271 -4.40 0.39 26.59
N VAL A 272 -3.30 -0.09 27.17
CA VAL A 272 -2.93 -1.52 27.11
C VAL A 272 -3.98 -2.43 27.77
N ASP A 273 -4.58 -2.00 28.88
CA ASP A 273 -5.59 -2.79 29.59
C ASP A 273 -6.90 -2.82 28.81
N LEU A 274 -7.26 -1.70 28.17
CA LEU A 274 -8.43 -1.66 27.27
C LEU A 274 -8.25 -2.61 26.09
N VAL A 275 -7.06 -2.65 25.49
CA VAL A 275 -6.76 -3.56 24.38
C VAL A 275 -6.79 -5.03 24.84
N ARG A 276 -6.24 -5.35 26.00
CA ARG A 276 -6.26 -6.72 26.54
C ARG A 276 -7.65 -7.19 26.95
N GLU A 277 -8.43 -6.35 27.61
CA GLU A 277 -9.69 -6.78 28.22
C GLU A 277 -10.92 -6.56 27.32
N VAL A 278 -10.98 -5.41 26.62
CA VAL A 278 -12.12 -5.06 25.75
C VAL A 278 -11.94 -5.69 24.38
N ALA A 279 -10.79 -5.47 23.75
CA ALA A 279 -10.50 -6.05 22.43
C ALA A 279 -10.08 -7.52 22.50
N LYS A 280 -9.82 -8.04 23.70
CA LYS A 280 -9.32 -9.41 23.92
C LYS A 280 -8.14 -9.70 23.00
N ALA A 281 -7.26 -8.71 22.87
CA ALA A 281 -6.06 -8.81 22.06
C ALA A 281 -4.96 -9.42 22.92
N GLU A 282 -4.37 -10.51 22.44
CA GLU A 282 -3.17 -11.07 23.03
C GLU A 282 -1.98 -10.23 22.58
N LEU A 283 -1.27 -9.65 23.55
CA LEU A 283 -0.03 -8.90 23.31
C LEU A 283 1.13 -9.77 23.78
N PRO A 284 1.89 -10.40 22.86
CA PRO A 284 3.00 -11.27 23.23
C PRO A 284 4.06 -10.54 24.08
N PRO A 285 4.82 -11.25 24.94
CA PRO A 285 5.78 -10.62 25.86
C PRO A 285 6.85 -9.75 25.18
N TYR A 286 7.18 -10.05 23.92
CA TYR A 286 8.15 -9.30 23.11
C TYR A 286 7.56 -8.06 22.40
N ARG A 287 6.22 -7.90 22.42
CA ARG A 287 5.55 -6.79 21.75
C ARG A 287 5.31 -5.67 22.76
N HIS A 288 6.02 -4.56 22.60
CA HIS A 288 5.95 -3.41 23.52
C HIS A 288 5.07 -2.25 23.02
N HIS A 289 4.38 -2.44 21.89
CA HIS A 289 3.45 -1.44 21.34
C HIS A 289 2.26 -2.08 20.61
N PHE A 290 1.18 -1.31 20.47
CA PHE A 290 0.03 -1.63 19.62
C PHE A 290 -0.47 -0.38 18.91
N ASP A 291 -1.19 -0.56 17.81
CA ASP A 291 -1.72 0.54 17.02
C ASP A 291 -3.21 0.75 17.32
N VAL A 292 -3.63 2.01 17.37
CA VAL A 292 -5.04 2.41 17.41
C VAL A 292 -5.35 3.33 16.22
N VAL A 293 -6.58 3.24 15.74
CA VAL A 293 -7.15 4.14 14.72
C VAL A 293 -8.19 5.01 15.41
N ALA A 294 -8.18 6.30 15.11
CA ALA A 294 -9.09 7.25 15.71
C ALA A 294 -9.80 8.05 14.61
N ALA A 295 -11.11 8.23 14.76
CA ALA A 295 -11.88 9.15 13.95
C ALA A 295 -12.07 10.44 14.76
N CYS A 296 -11.70 11.56 14.14
CA CYS A 296 -11.65 12.86 14.78
C CYS A 296 -12.40 13.89 13.94
N GLU A 297 -12.91 14.90 14.62
CA GLU A 297 -13.39 16.13 14.00
C GLU A 297 -12.39 17.26 14.29
N ASP A 298 -12.30 18.24 13.39
CA ASP A 298 -11.62 19.52 13.67
C ASP A 298 -12.50 20.46 14.51
N ASP A 299 -11.97 21.64 14.83
CA ASP A 299 -12.70 22.67 15.60
C ASP A 299 -13.94 23.21 14.86
N GLU A 300 -14.06 22.97 13.54
CA GLU A 300 -15.23 23.34 12.72
C GLU A 300 -16.27 22.22 12.64
N GLY A 301 -15.98 21.04 13.22
CA GLY A 301 -16.85 19.86 13.20
C GLY A 301 -16.76 19.05 11.90
N ASN A 302 -15.72 19.25 11.08
CA ASN A 302 -15.50 18.44 9.89
C ASN A 302 -14.75 17.16 10.27
N ASP A 303 -15.15 16.02 9.70
CA ASP A 303 -14.41 14.76 9.83
C ASP A 303 -13.00 14.90 9.24
N VAL A 304 -12.00 14.52 10.04
CA VAL A 304 -10.58 14.55 9.67
C VAL A 304 -10.00 13.14 9.75
N ASP A 305 -9.45 12.67 8.64
CA ASP A 305 -8.64 11.46 8.62
C ASP A 305 -7.29 11.74 9.28
N ILE A 306 -6.95 10.99 10.33
CA ILE A 306 -5.67 11.13 11.05
C ILE A 306 -4.78 9.88 10.88
N PRO A 307 -3.47 9.99 11.11
CA PRO A 307 -2.58 8.85 11.00
C PRO A 307 -2.80 7.87 12.17
N PRO A 308 -2.50 6.57 12.00
CA PRO A 308 -2.56 5.62 13.10
C PRO A 308 -1.63 6.02 14.26
N VAL A 309 -2.08 5.76 15.49
CA VAL A 309 -1.31 6.04 16.71
C VAL A 309 -0.75 4.75 17.28
N SER A 310 0.57 4.60 17.24
CA SER A 310 1.30 3.52 17.91
C SER A 310 1.54 3.88 19.37
N ILE A 311 0.96 3.10 20.28
CA ILE A 311 1.06 3.28 21.73
C ILE A 311 2.06 2.29 22.29
N TYR A 312 3.15 2.79 22.87
CA TYR A 312 4.16 2.02 23.59
C TYR A 312 3.81 1.95 25.08
N PHE A 313 3.91 0.75 25.65
CA PHE A 313 3.42 0.47 27.01
C PHE A 313 4.42 -0.26 27.92
N SER A 314 5.70 -0.31 27.51
CA SER A 314 6.80 -0.86 28.31
C SER A 314 6.95 -0.19 29.67
#